data_AF-A0A1G9LLD2-F1
#
_entry.id   AF-A0A1G9LLD2-F1
#
_cell.length_a   1.000
_cell.length_b   1.000
_cell.length_c   1.000
_cell.angle_alpha   90.00
_cell.angle_beta   90.00
_cell.angle_gamma   90.00
#
_symmetry.space_group_name_H-M   'P 1'
#
loop_
_entity.id
_entity.type
_entity.pdbx_description
1 polymer ?
#
loop_
_entity_poly.entity_id
_entity_poly.type
_entity_poly.pdbx_seq_one_letter_code
_entity_poly.pdbx_strand_id
1 'polypeptide(L)'
;MGFNATCTPGQDAGAAMIRVTPEVPALAIYLDPVNIAIQLPPFPGGSDVLMRFCRELSREASKLADHLGDQEGRHALAEEAPDVRS
;
A
#
# COMPACT_ATOMS: atom_id res chain seq x y z
N MET A 1 6.33 23.08 1.48
CA MET A 1 7.41 22.30 0.85
C MET A 1 6.87 20.90 0.61
N GLY A 2 6.90 20.40 -0.64
CA GLY A 2 6.46 19.05 -0.96
C GLY A 2 7.66 18.10 -1.02
N PHE A 3 7.52 16.90 -0.48
CA PHE A 3 8.50 15.83 -0.60
C PHE A 3 7.85 14.69 -1.39
N ASN A 4 8.51 14.20 -2.43
CA ASN A 4 8.09 13.00 -3.16
C ASN A 4 8.99 11.84 -2.73
N ALA A 5 8.37 10.76 -2.29
CA ALA A 5 9.04 9.50 -2.03
C ALA A 5 8.53 8.47 -3.02
N THR A 6 9.44 7.89 -3.80
CA THR A 6 9.18 6.69 -4.59
C THR A 6 10.00 5.57 -3.98
N CYS A 7 9.38 4.41 -3.77
CA CYS A 7 10.03 3.26 -3.14
C CYS A 7 9.51 1.95 -3.74
N THR A 8 10.29 0.88 -3.57
CA THR A 8 9.94 -0.48 -3.96
C THR A 8 9.92 -1.33 -2.71
N PRO A 9 8.80 -2.00 -2.37
CA PRO A 9 8.74 -2.91 -1.23
C PRO A 9 9.74 -4.07 -1.38
N GLY A 10 10.51 -4.36 -0.33
CA GLY A 10 11.36 -5.55 -0.21
C GLY A 10 10.57 -6.81 0.18
N GLN A 11 11.29 -7.90 0.41
CA GLN A 11 10.69 -9.23 0.61
C GLN A 11 9.78 -9.30 1.86
N ASP A 12 10.17 -8.60 2.92
CA ASP A 12 9.45 -8.59 4.20
C ASP A 12 8.64 -7.30 4.41
N ALA A 13 8.26 -6.62 3.33
CA ALA A 13 7.48 -5.40 3.41
C ALA A 13 6.05 -5.64 3.94
N GLY A 14 5.49 -4.63 4.61
CA GLY A 14 4.15 -4.70 5.20
C GLY A 14 3.62 -3.36 5.68
N ALA A 15 2.36 -3.32 6.11
CA ALA A 15 1.73 -2.14 6.68
C ALA A 15 0.98 -2.46 7.99
N ALA A 16 1.06 -1.58 8.98
CA ALA A 16 0.45 -1.78 10.29
C ALA A 16 -0.01 -0.45 10.92
N MET A 17 -1.11 -0.50 11.68
CA MET A 17 -1.44 0.58 12.61
C MET A 17 -0.61 0.40 13.89
N ILE A 18 0.09 1.46 14.28
CA ILE A 18 0.89 1.51 15.51
C ILE A 18 0.46 2.69 16.37
N ARG A 19 0.90 2.68 17.63
CA ARG A 19 0.79 3.80 18.56
C ARG A 19 2.18 4.32 18.88
N VAL A 20 2.48 5.57 18.50
CA VAL A 20 3.77 6.23 18.79
C VAL A 20 3.85 6.60 20.26
N THR A 21 2.73 7.07 20.81
CA THR A 21 2.41 7.12 22.24
C THR A 21 1.04 6.45 22.44
N PRO A 22 0.60 6.18 23.68
CA PRO A 22 -0.71 5.58 23.91
C PRO A 22 -1.88 6.35 23.24
N GLU A 23 -1.73 7.66 23.05
CA GLU A 23 -2.75 8.58 22.53
C GLU A 23 -2.56 8.91 21.03
N VAL A 24 -1.40 8.63 20.45
CA VAL A 24 -1.06 9.06 19.08
C VAL A 24 -0.96 7.84 18.14
N PRO A 25 -2.04 7.53 17.40
CA PRO A 25 -2.01 6.49 16.37
C PRO A 25 -1.25 6.96 15.13
N ALA A 26 -0.58 6.02 14.45
CA ALA A 26 0.07 6.23 13.18
C ALA A 26 -0.08 5.00 12.27
N LEU A 27 -0.04 5.21 10.97
CA LEU A 27 0.12 4.13 9.99
C LEU A 27 1.61 3.99 9.67
N ALA A 28 2.17 2.81 9.92
CA ALA A 28 3.52 2.45 9.54
C ALA A 28 3.50 1.58 8.28
N ILE A 29 4.34 1.93 7.31
CA ILE A 29 4.62 1.15 6.11
C ILE A 29 6.09 0.73 6.21
N TYR A 30 6.33 -0.56 6.36
CA TYR A 30 7.66 -1.17 6.35
C TYR A 30 7.98 -1.60 4.93
N LEU A 31 9.08 -1.09 4.38
CA LEU A 31 9.50 -1.35 3.01
C LEU A 31 10.71 -2.27 2.93
N ASP A 32 11.29 -2.65 4.08
CA ASP A 32 12.51 -3.43 4.22
C ASP A 32 13.75 -2.80 3.51
N PRO A 33 14.72 -2.18 4.24
CA PRO A 33 14.78 -1.98 5.69
C PRO A 33 14.17 -0.63 6.14
N VAL A 34 13.68 0.20 5.21
CA VAL A 34 13.20 1.57 5.50
C VAL A 34 11.72 1.55 5.88
N ASN A 35 11.28 2.47 6.75
CA ASN A 35 9.88 2.65 7.09
C ASN A 35 9.37 4.07 6.77
N ILE A 36 8.10 4.17 6.38
CA ILE A 36 7.35 5.42 6.25
C ILE A 36 6.28 5.43 7.34
N ALA A 37 6.26 6.49 8.15
CA ALA A 37 5.23 6.71 9.17
C ALA A 37 4.33 7.88 8.78
N ILE A 38 3.03 7.63 8.69
CA ILE A 38 2.02 8.66 8.46
C ILE A 38 1.37 8.97 9.81
N GLN A 39 1.61 10.18 10.30
CA GLN A 39 1.24 10.63 11.64
C GLN A 39 0.00 11.52 11.64
N LEU A 40 -0.60 11.67 12.82
CA LEU A 40 -1.68 12.62 13.06
C LEU A 40 -1.24 14.04 12.70
N PRO A 41 -1.93 14.72 11.75
CA PRO A 41 -1.62 16.09 11.42
C PRO A 41 -1.83 17.03 12.63
N PRO A 42 -0.89 17.96 12.91
CA PRO A 42 -0.89 18.78 14.13
C PRO A 42 -1.82 20.00 14.00
N PHE A 43 -3.07 19.79 13.60
CA PHE A 43 -4.09 20.85 13.49
C PHE A 43 -5.49 20.34 13.91
N PRO A 44 -6.42 21.23 14.32
CA PRO A 44 -7.79 20.83 14.69
C PRO A 44 -8.53 20.11 13.56
N GLY A 45 -9.08 18.93 13.83
CA GLY A 45 -9.71 18.07 12.82
C GLY A 45 -8.72 17.19 12.03
N GLY A 46 -7.42 17.22 12.35
CA GLY A 46 -6.42 16.36 11.73
C GLY A 46 -6.73 14.86 11.82
N SER A 47 -7.45 14.43 12.86
CA SER A 47 -7.92 13.04 13.01
C SER A 47 -8.91 12.64 11.92
N ASP A 48 -9.83 13.53 11.54
CA ASP A 48 -10.82 13.26 10.49
C ASP A 48 -10.16 13.20 9.12
N VAL A 49 -9.17 14.07 8.89
CA VAL A 49 -8.34 14.06 7.69
C VAL A 49 -7.55 12.76 7.59
N LEU A 50 -6.87 12.36 8.67
CA LEU A 50 -6.10 11.12 8.69
C LEU A 50 -7.00 9.89 8.51
N MET A 51 -8.17 9.85 9.15
CA MET A 51 -9.15 8.78 8.98
C MET A 51 -9.59 8.66 7.51
N ARG A 52 -9.97 9.78 6.89
CA ARG A 52 -10.39 9.79 5.49
C ARG A 52 -9.25 9.35 4.56
N PHE A 53 -8.04 9.88 4.78
CA PHE A 53 -6.86 9.51 4.04
C PHE A 53 -6.56 8.00 4.13
N CYS A 54 -6.59 7.41 5.33
CA CYS A 54 -6.36 5.96 5.49
C CYS A 54 -7.41 5.11 4.76
N ARG A 55 -8.69 5.55 4.73
CA ARG A 55 -9.75 4.86 3.96
C ARG A 55 -9.53 4.93 2.46
N GLU A 56 -9.12 6.10 1.95
CA GLU A 56 -8.79 6.29 0.53
C GLU A 56 -7.56 5.45 0.16
N LEU A 57 -6.51 5.50 0.98
CA LEU A 57 -5.30 4.69 0.80
C LEU A 57 -5.62 3.19 0.75
N SER A 58 -6.40 2.68 1.70
CA SER A 58 -6.81 1.27 1.70
C SER A 58 -7.56 0.89 0.43
N ARG A 59 -8.50 1.72 -0.02
CA ARG A 59 -9.28 1.47 -1.24
C ARG A 59 -8.39 1.39 -2.49
N GLU A 60 -7.49 2.37 -2.66
CA GLU A 60 -6.64 2.41 -3.85
C GLU A 60 -5.55 1.33 -3.80
N ALA A 61 -5.01 1.01 -2.61
CA ALA A 61 -4.08 -0.09 -2.44
C ALA A 61 -4.73 -1.44 -2.82
N SER A 62 -5.99 -1.68 -2.41
CA SER A 62 -6.73 -2.88 -2.81
C SER A 62 -6.92 -2.95 -4.33
N LYS A 63 -7.33 -1.86 -4.98
CA LYS A 63 -7.47 -1.85 -6.46
C LYS A 63 -6.16 -2.17 -7.18
N LEU A 64 -5.03 -1.66 -6.68
CA LEU A 64 -3.72 -1.96 -7.26
C LEU A 64 -3.38 -3.44 -7.08
N ALA A 65 -3.63 -4.02 -5.90
CA ALA A 65 -3.41 -5.44 -5.66
C ALA A 65 -4.27 -6.31 -6.59
N ASP A 66 -5.56 -5.98 -6.73
CA ASP A 66 -6.48 -6.67 -7.64
C ASP A 66 -5.98 -6.60 -9.10
N HIS A 67 -5.52 -5.43 -9.53
CA HIS A 67 -4.97 -5.24 -10.88
C HIS A 67 -3.74 -6.11 -11.14
N LEU A 68 -2.80 -6.19 -10.18
CA LEU A 68 -1.60 -7.01 -10.30
C LEU A 68 -1.94 -8.51 -10.33
N GLY A 69 -2.86 -8.96 -9.46
CA GLY A 69 -3.32 -10.35 -9.44
C GLY A 69 -4.06 -10.76 -10.73
N ASP A 70 -4.86 -9.87 -11.31
CA ASP A 70 -5.51 -10.08 -12.61
C ASP A 70 -4.48 -10.23 -13.75
N GLN A 71 -3.34 -9.55 -13.68
CA GLN A 71 -2.28 -9.71 -14.67
C GLN A 71 -1.56 -11.06 -14.54
N GLU A 72 -1.31 -11.54 -13.32
CA GLU A 72 -0.75 -12.88 -13.07
C GLU A 72 -1.68 -13.98 -13.62
N GLY A 73 -2.99 -13.86 -13.39
CA GLY A 73 -3.97 -14.81 -13.93
C GLY A 73 -4.07 -14.82 -15.47
N ARG A 74 -3.84 -13.69 -16.13
CA ARG A 74 -3.81 -13.61 -17.61
C ARG A 74 -2.54 -14.18 -18.21
N HIS A 75 -1.39 -14.05 -17.54
CA HIS A 75 -0.15 -14.69 -17.99
C HIS A 75 -0.20 -16.21 -17.86
N ALA A 76 -0.81 -16.74 -16.80
CA ALA A 76 -1.00 -18.19 -16.62
C ALA A 76 -1.84 -18.83 -17.74
N LEU A 77 -2.88 -18.14 -18.24
CA LEU A 77 -3.72 -18.64 -19.34
C LEU A 77 -3.06 -18.56 -20.72
N ALA A 78 -2.01 -17.75 -20.89
CA ALA A 78 -1.30 -17.61 -22.16
C ALA A 78 -0.22 -18.70 -22.35
N GLU A 79 0.31 -19.27 -21.27
CA GLU A 79 1.28 -20.38 -21.33
C GLU A 79 0.62 -21.75 -21.61
N GLU A 80 -0.68 -21.89 -21.35
CA GLU A 80 -1.44 -23.15 -21.56
C GLU A 80 -2.05 -23.31 -22.96
N ALA A 81 -1.79 -22.42 -23.92
CA ALA A 81 -2.22 -22.62 -25.30
C ALA A 81 -1.08 -23.25 -26.13
N PRO A 82 -0.96 -24.60 -26.21
CA PRO A 82 -0.10 -25.20 -27.20
C PRO A 82 -0.68 -24.91 -28.58
N ASP A 83 0.17 -24.32 -29.41
CA ASP A 83 -0.02 -24.12 -30.84
C ASP A 83 -0.30 -25.48 -31.50
N VAL A 84 -1.57 -25.75 -31.80
CA VAL A 84 -2.02 -26.95 -32.50
C VAL A 84 -2.55 -26.52 -33.86
N ARG A 85 -1.67 -26.50 -34.87
CA ARG A 85 -1.76 -27.33 -36.09
C ARG A 85 -0.68 -26.96 -37.11
N SER A 86 0.28 -27.89 -37.29
CA SER A 86 0.98 -28.13 -38.56
C SER A 86 0.12 -28.99 -39.48
#